data_AF-A0A069DS94-F1
#
_entry.id   AF-A0A069DS94-F1
#
_cell.length_a   1.000
_cell.length_b   1.000
_cell.length_c   1.000
_cell.angle_alpha   90.00
_cell.angle_beta   90.00
_cell.angle_gamma   90.00
#
_symmetry.space_group_name_H-M   'P 1'
#
loop_
_entity.id
_entity.type
_entity.pdbx_description
1 polymer ?
#
loop_
_entity_poly.entity_id
_entity_poly.type
_entity_poly.pdbx_seq_one_letter_code
_entity_poly.pdbx_strand_id
1 'polypeptide(L)'
;SEDPTEIRCKEESKGGLKFDVIIADPAATPPKRPPSPPSKTSAEEIEEKLKAAEERRLSLEANKMAKFAAKLSKIEEASKKKDEQNSVFINQTKEALEQKMETHIEKREAYLTDIKAKLKDHLEGVEKSRQVFEQQTQEVRNAVEEKLKTAAAQRDENIKKMLDKLKEHEEQVKKVRAAWQEKVTALEAQLQSKMESASNRRIQMENEQREKLRHLNDLKLNEIKQSLETMEKQNEEKVKEIREKLDSAETNREKEIEKKLETVRKNEKRAEIVRQNKERLSQAEQEITSSA
;
A
#
# COMPACT_ATOMS: atom_id res chain seq x y z
N SER A 1 -61.99 -166.53 -98.00
CA SER A 1 -62.18 -165.38 -97.11
C SER A 1 -60.86 -164.62 -97.09
N GLU A 2 -60.88 -163.42 -97.65
CA GLU A 2 -59.71 -162.57 -97.91
C GLU A 2 -59.13 -162.02 -96.61
N ASP A 3 -57.79 -161.96 -96.54
CA ASP A 3 -57.00 -161.49 -95.40
C ASP A 3 -57.04 -159.94 -95.36
N PRO A 4 -57.45 -159.27 -94.26
CA PRO A 4 -57.81 -157.84 -94.26
C PRO A 4 -56.63 -156.86 -94.17
N THR A 5 -55.38 -157.31 -94.34
CA THR A 5 -54.20 -156.46 -94.13
C THR A 5 -53.55 -156.04 -95.46
N GLU A 6 -53.49 -154.73 -95.75
CA GLU A 6 -52.85 -154.14 -96.94
C GLU A 6 -51.57 -153.39 -96.55
N ILE A 7 -50.46 -153.61 -97.25
CA ILE A 7 -49.21 -152.86 -97.07
C ILE A 7 -49.09 -151.80 -98.17
N ARG A 8 -48.97 -150.52 -97.79
CA ARG A 8 -48.81 -149.36 -98.71
C ARG A 8 -47.55 -148.55 -98.42
N CYS A 9 -47.21 -147.67 -99.36
CA CYS A 9 -46.13 -146.67 -99.21
C CYS A 9 -44.77 -147.29 -98.82
N LYS A 10 -44.40 -148.36 -99.51
CA LYS A 10 -43.12 -149.05 -99.35
C LYS A 10 -41.99 -148.17 -99.91
N GLU A 11 -41.18 -147.58 -99.03
CA GLU A 11 -39.98 -146.82 -99.37
C GLU A 11 -38.73 -147.57 -98.88
N GLU A 12 -37.93 -148.01 -99.83
CA GLU A 12 -36.73 -148.82 -99.59
C GLU A 12 -35.49 -147.95 -99.83
N SER A 13 -34.63 -147.85 -98.82
CA SER A 13 -33.33 -147.16 -98.92
C SER A 13 -32.21 -148.11 -98.53
N LYS A 14 -30.95 -147.79 -98.87
CA LYS A 14 -29.77 -148.62 -98.52
C LYS A 14 -29.65 -148.89 -97.01
N GLY A 15 -30.25 -148.06 -96.15
CA GLY A 15 -30.23 -148.20 -94.69
C GLY A 15 -31.44 -148.91 -94.07
N GLY A 16 -32.40 -149.36 -94.88
CA GLY A 16 -33.58 -150.06 -94.39
C GLY A 16 -34.84 -149.76 -95.20
N LEU A 17 -35.85 -150.61 -94.97
CA LEU A 17 -37.15 -150.54 -95.60
C LEU A 17 -38.17 -150.00 -94.61
N LYS A 18 -38.97 -149.01 -95.02
CA LYS A 18 -40.21 -148.64 -94.31
C LYS A 18 -41.41 -148.90 -95.22
N PHE A 19 -42.50 -149.36 -94.62
CA PHE A 19 -43.80 -149.45 -95.27
C PHE A 19 -44.88 -149.22 -94.23
N ASP A 20 -46.02 -148.72 -94.67
CA ASP A 20 -47.19 -148.55 -93.82
C ASP A 20 -48.05 -149.81 -93.91
N VAL A 21 -48.35 -150.41 -92.76
CA VAL A 21 -49.26 -151.56 -92.67
C VAL A 21 -50.64 -151.04 -92.30
N ILE A 22 -51.58 -151.14 -93.22
CA ILE A 22 -52.98 -150.76 -93.01
C ILE A 22 -53.75 -152.04 -92.67
N ILE A 23 -54.06 -152.19 -91.39
CA ILE A 23 -54.78 -153.36 -90.84
C ILE A 23 -56.31 -153.18 -91.01
N ALA A 24 -56.78 -151.95 -91.18
CA ALA A 24 -58.15 -151.60 -91.54
C ALA A 24 -58.18 -150.16 -92.10
N ASP A 25 -59.08 -149.89 -93.06
CA ASP A 25 -59.25 -148.53 -93.58
C ASP A 25 -59.79 -147.58 -92.48
N PRO A 26 -59.27 -146.35 -92.38
CA PRO A 26 -59.64 -145.42 -91.32
C PRO A 26 -61.12 -145.01 -91.44
N ALA A 27 -61.91 -145.33 -90.42
CA ALA A 27 -63.37 -145.15 -90.39
C ALA A 27 -63.85 -143.68 -90.31
N ALA A 28 -62.95 -142.69 -90.22
CA ALA A 28 -63.32 -141.27 -90.14
C ALA A 28 -62.22 -140.32 -90.63
N THR A 29 -62.63 -139.13 -91.08
CA THR A 29 -61.76 -138.05 -91.58
C THR A 29 -60.87 -137.45 -90.47
N PRO A 30 -59.65 -136.95 -90.79
CA PRO A 30 -58.70 -136.46 -89.78
C PRO A 30 -59.24 -135.27 -88.94
N PRO A 31 -58.92 -135.16 -87.64
CA PRO A 31 -59.41 -134.06 -86.81
C PRO A 31 -58.77 -132.71 -87.19
N LYS A 32 -59.57 -131.62 -87.15
CA LYS A 32 -59.07 -130.24 -87.34
C LYS A 32 -58.18 -129.82 -86.15
N ARG A 33 -56.96 -129.40 -86.46
CA ARG A 33 -55.97 -128.90 -85.47
C ARG A 33 -56.45 -127.57 -84.88
N PRO A 34 -56.30 -127.32 -83.56
CA PRO A 34 -56.70 -126.05 -82.95
C PRO A 34 -55.93 -124.87 -83.55
N PRO A 35 -56.54 -123.67 -83.64
CA PRO A 35 -55.89 -122.49 -84.19
C PRO A 35 -54.71 -122.09 -83.30
N SER A 36 -53.56 -121.85 -83.94
CA SER A 36 -52.34 -121.39 -83.28
C SER A 36 -52.46 -119.95 -82.78
N PRO A 37 -51.70 -119.55 -81.74
CA PRO A 37 -51.73 -118.18 -81.21
C PRO A 37 -51.44 -117.14 -82.32
N PRO A 38 -52.06 -115.94 -82.26
CA PRO A 38 -51.89 -114.91 -83.28
C PRO A 38 -50.43 -114.45 -83.36
N SER A 39 -49.80 -114.71 -84.51
CA SER A 39 -48.38 -114.52 -84.80
C SER A 39 -48.03 -113.09 -85.28
N LYS A 40 -48.61 -112.05 -84.69
CA LYS A 40 -48.31 -110.67 -85.08
C LYS A 40 -48.14 -109.77 -83.86
N THR A 41 -47.00 -109.91 -83.20
CA THR A 41 -46.47 -108.85 -82.33
C THR A 41 -45.62 -107.93 -83.21
N SER A 42 -45.99 -106.66 -83.32
CA SER A 42 -45.19 -105.67 -84.05
C SER A 42 -43.86 -105.39 -83.31
N ALA A 43 -42.82 -104.97 -84.03
CA ALA A 43 -41.54 -104.63 -83.41
C ALA A 43 -41.69 -103.49 -82.37
N GLU A 44 -42.57 -102.52 -82.62
CA GLU A 44 -42.88 -101.43 -81.69
C GLU A 44 -43.59 -101.93 -80.41
N GLU A 45 -44.53 -102.86 -80.54
CA GLU A 45 -45.24 -103.43 -79.37
C GLU A 45 -44.30 -104.26 -78.47
N ILE A 46 -43.27 -104.88 -79.06
CA ILE A 46 -42.24 -105.61 -78.31
C ILE A 46 -41.33 -104.62 -77.58
N GLU A 47 -40.90 -103.55 -78.27
CA GLU A 47 -40.06 -102.50 -77.69
C GLU A 47 -40.77 -101.76 -76.55
N GLU A 48 -42.05 -101.43 -76.72
CA GLU A 48 -42.85 -100.78 -75.69
C GLU A 48 -43.01 -101.66 -74.45
N LYS A 49 -43.21 -102.98 -74.63
CA LYS A 49 -43.25 -103.94 -73.50
C LYS A 49 -41.91 -104.05 -72.77
N LEU A 50 -40.79 -103.99 -73.50
CA LEU A 50 -39.44 -104.00 -72.91
C LEU A 50 -39.17 -102.68 -72.17
N LYS A 51 -39.54 -101.53 -72.75
CA LYS A 51 -39.41 -100.22 -72.12
C LYS A 51 -40.28 -100.09 -70.87
N ALA A 52 -41.53 -100.56 -70.90
CA ALA A 52 -42.41 -100.59 -69.73
C ALA A 52 -41.92 -101.56 -68.64
N ALA A 53 -41.17 -102.62 -68.99
CA ALA A 53 -40.50 -103.48 -68.03
C ALA A 53 -39.26 -102.78 -67.42
N GLU A 54 -38.49 -102.04 -68.22
CA GLU A 54 -37.36 -101.25 -67.75
C GLU A 54 -37.79 -100.08 -66.85
N GLU A 55 -38.83 -99.34 -67.20
CA GLU A 55 -39.39 -98.27 -66.38
C GLU A 55 -39.93 -98.80 -65.04
N ARG A 56 -40.56 -99.98 -65.04
CA ARG A 56 -40.95 -100.66 -63.79
C ARG A 56 -39.75 -101.04 -62.94
N ARG A 57 -38.68 -101.57 -63.56
CA ARG A 57 -37.41 -101.88 -62.86
C ARG A 57 -36.83 -100.60 -62.24
N LEU A 58 -36.72 -99.52 -63.01
CA LEU A 58 -36.16 -98.24 -62.58
C LEU A 58 -37.01 -97.59 -61.49
N SER A 59 -38.34 -97.63 -61.61
CA SER A 59 -39.26 -97.12 -60.58
C SER A 59 -39.16 -97.89 -59.27
N LEU A 60 -39.02 -99.22 -59.31
CA LEU A 60 -38.80 -100.04 -58.12
C LEU A 60 -37.45 -99.72 -57.46
N GLU A 61 -36.41 -99.52 -58.26
CA GLU A 61 -35.09 -99.12 -57.79
C GLU A 61 -35.11 -97.71 -57.17
N ALA A 62 -35.72 -96.73 -57.83
CA ALA A 62 -35.90 -95.38 -57.33
C ALA A 62 -36.70 -95.36 -56.01
N ASN A 63 -37.76 -96.15 -55.90
CA ASN A 63 -38.53 -96.31 -54.66
C ASN A 63 -37.69 -96.95 -53.53
N LYS A 64 -36.81 -97.91 -53.85
CA LYS A 64 -35.87 -98.46 -52.86
C LYS A 64 -34.87 -97.41 -52.42
N MET A 65 -34.29 -96.66 -53.36
CA MET A 65 -33.34 -95.58 -53.06
C MET A 65 -33.97 -94.47 -52.22
N ALA A 66 -35.21 -94.05 -52.53
CA ALA A 66 -35.95 -93.08 -51.73
C ALA A 66 -36.21 -93.56 -50.30
N LYS A 67 -36.55 -94.85 -50.12
CA LYS A 67 -36.70 -95.46 -48.78
C LYS A 67 -35.38 -95.49 -48.00
N PHE A 68 -34.25 -95.78 -48.67
CA PHE A 68 -32.93 -95.72 -48.03
C PHE A 68 -32.54 -94.28 -47.67
N ALA A 69 -32.75 -93.32 -48.56
CA ALA A 69 -32.50 -91.90 -48.30
C ALA A 69 -33.33 -91.38 -47.12
N ALA A 70 -34.62 -91.72 -47.05
CA ALA A 70 -35.48 -91.34 -45.92
C ALA A 70 -35.00 -91.94 -44.58
N LYS A 71 -34.51 -93.19 -44.58
CA LYS A 71 -33.92 -93.80 -43.37
C LYS A 71 -32.64 -93.11 -42.95
N LEU A 72 -31.75 -92.79 -43.90
CA LEU A 72 -30.51 -92.06 -43.63
C LEU A 72 -30.78 -90.66 -43.08
N SER A 73 -31.71 -89.92 -43.71
CA SER A 73 -32.13 -88.59 -43.26
C SER A 73 -32.70 -88.63 -41.83
N LYS A 74 -33.52 -89.64 -41.48
CA LYS A 74 -34.02 -89.79 -40.11
C LYS A 74 -32.92 -90.09 -39.09
N ILE A 75 -31.87 -90.85 -39.47
CA ILE A 75 -30.72 -91.11 -38.61
C ILE A 75 -29.91 -89.82 -38.40
N GLU A 76 -29.71 -89.04 -39.47
CA GLU A 76 -29.02 -87.75 -39.41
C GLU A 76 -29.77 -86.73 -38.54
N GLU A 77 -31.10 -86.61 -38.71
CA GLU A 77 -31.94 -85.76 -37.85
C GLU A 77 -31.89 -86.17 -36.38
N ALA A 78 -31.91 -87.48 -36.09
CA ALA A 78 -31.80 -87.98 -34.72
C ALA A 78 -30.41 -87.67 -34.12
N SER A 79 -29.34 -87.79 -34.90
CA SER A 79 -27.99 -87.40 -34.48
C SER A 79 -27.91 -85.91 -34.20
N LYS A 80 -28.39 -85.07 -35.13
CA LYS A 80 -28.42 -83.62 -34.97
C LYS A 80 -29.19 -83.19 -33.74
N LYS A 81 -30.37 -83.79 -33.49
CA LYS A 81 -31.19 -83.49 -32.31
C LYS A 81 -30.49 -83.86 -31.00
N LYS A 82 -29.75 -84.98 -30.98
CA LYS A 82 -28.94 -85.37 -29.82
C LYS A 82 -27.84 -84.33 -29.56
N ASP A 83 -27.14 -83.89 -30.61
CA ASP A 83 -26.07 -82.90 -30.49
C ASP A 83 -26.60 -81.53 -30.06
N GLU A 84 -27.75 -81.11 -30.60
CA GLU A 84 -28.47 -79.90 -30.18
C GLU A 84 -28.87 -79.96 -28.70
N GLN A 85 -29.45 -81.08 -28.23
CA GLN A 85 -29.81 -81.25 -26.82
C GLN A 85 -28.58 -81.19 -25.91
N ASN A 86 -27.47 -81.82 -26.31
CA ASN A 86 -26.22 -81.77 -25.58
C ASN A 86 -25.65 -80.33 -25.52
N SER A 87 -25.69 -79.61 -26.64
CA SER A 87 -25.25 -78.22 -26.70
C SER A 87 -26.10 -77.31 -25.81
N VAL A 88 -27.43 -77.46 -25.85
CA VAL A 88 -28.36 -76.71 -24.99
C VAL A 88 -28.08 -77.00 -23.51
N PHE A 89 -27.88 -78.27 -23.14
CA PHE A 89 -27.56 -78.63 -21.76
C PHE A 89 -26.26 -78.00 -21.26
N ILE A 90 -25.20 -78.04 -22.09
CA ILE A 90 -23.91 -77.43 -21.77
C ILE A 90 -24.06 -75.91 -21.60
N ASN A 91 -24.76 -75.24 -22.53
CA ASN A 91 -24.95 -73.80 -22.49
C ASN A 91 -25.78 -73.37 -21.27
N GLN A 92 -26.91 -74.04 -21.00
CA GLN A 92 -27.75 -73.72 -19.84
C GLN A 92 -27.01 -73.94 -18.51
N THR A 93 -26.21 -75.01 -18.42
CA THR A 93 -25.40 -75.28 -17.21
C THR A 93 -24.32 -74.22 -17.02
N LYS A 94 -23.68 -73.79 -18.12
CA LYS A 94 -22.68 -72.72 -18.11
C LYS A 94 -23.31 -71.38 -17.69
N GLU A 95 -24.40 -70.99 -18.33
CA GLU A 95 -25.12 -69.74 -18.01
C GLU A 95 -25.61 -69.72 -16.55
N ALA A 96 -26.13 -70.85 -16.05
CA ALA A 96 -26.56 -70.95 -14.65
C ALA A 96 -25.39 -70.80 -13.65
N LEU A 97 -24.19 -71.30 -14.00
CA LEU A 97 -22.99 -71.11 -13.19
C LEU A 97 -22.50 -69.66 -13.24
N GLU A 98 -22.46 -69.06 -14.43
CA GLU A 98 -22.10 -67.65 -14.63
C GLU A 98 -23.05 -66.74 -13.85
N GLN A 99 -24.36 -66.94 -13.94
CA GLN A 99 -25.35 -66.16 -13.20
C GLN A 99 -25.19 -66.29 -11.67
N LYS A 100 -24.88 -67.49 -11.17
CA LYS A 100 -24.60 -67.69 -9.74
C LYS A 100 -23.34 -66.96 -9.29
N MET A 101 -22.29 -66.98 -10.11
CA MET A 101 -21.05 -66.27 -9.82
C MET A 101 -21.28 -64.75 -9.83
N GLU A 102 -21.98 -64.24 -10.84
CA GLU A 102 -22.32 -62.82 -10.96
C GLU A 102 -23.11 -62.35 -9.74
N THR A 103 -24.19 -63.06 -9.39
CA THR A 103 -25.00 -62.74 -8.20
C THR A 103 -24.16 -62.74 -6.92
N HIS A 104 -23.17 -63.63 -6.80
CA HIS A 104 -22.29 -63.70 -5.65
C HIS A 104 -21.33 -62.50 -5.61
N ILE A 105 -20.78 -62.11 -6.75
CA ILE A 105 -19.92 -60.92 -6.89
C ILE A 105 -20.72 -59.67 -6.56
N GLU A 106 -21.90 -59.48 -7.14
CA GLU A 106 -22.79 -58.34 -6.87
C GLU A 106 -23.13 -58.21 -5.38
N LYS A 107 -23.49 -59.33 -4.71
CA LYS A 107 -23.76 -59.33 -3.26
C LYS A 107 -22.54 -58.93 -2.45
N ARG A 108 -21.36 -59.45 -2.83
CA ARG A 108 -20.10 -59.11 -2.16
C ARG A 108 -19.75 -57.64 -2.36
N GLU A 109 -19.92 -57.11 -3.56
CA GLU A 109 -19.66 -55.71 -3.88
C GLU A 109 -20.64 -54.76 -3.19
N ALA A 110 -21.93 -55.11 -3.14
CA ALA A 110 -22.92 -54.36 -2.39
C ALA A 110 -22.57 -54.27 -0.89
N TYR A 111 -22.16 -55.40 -0.29
CA TYR A 111 -21.70 -55.43 1.11
C TYR A 111 -20.46 -54.56 1.34
N LEU A 112 -19.46 -54.66 0.47
CA LEU A 112 -18.25 -53.83 0.56
C LEU A 112 -18.57 -52.34 0.37
N THR A 113 -19.51 -52.02 -0.52
CA THR A 113 -19.94 -50.65 -0.78
C THR A 113 -20.68 -50.05 0.42
N ASP A 114 -21.57 -50.81 1.06
CA ASP A 114 -22.25 -50.41 2.30
C ASP A 114 -21.26 -50.12 3.43
N ILE A 115 -20.25 -50.99 3.63
CA ILE A 115 -19.20 -50.75 4.63
C ILE A 115 -18.40 -49.47 4.30
N LYS A 116 -18.00 -49.29 3.04
CA LYS A 116 -17.27 -48.10 2.62
C LYS A 116 -18.09 -46.82 2.83
N ALA A 117 -19.39 -46.85 2.56
CA ALA A 117 -20.29 -45.73 2.81
C ALA A 117 -20.35 -45.38 4.29
N LYS A 118 -20.58 -46.38 5.16
CA LYS A 118 -20.59 -46.19 6.62
C LYS A 118 -19.28 -45.63 7.18
N LEU A 119 -18.15 -46.10 6.66
CA LEU A 119 -16.83 -45.58 7.04
C LEU A 119 -16.64 -44.13 6.59
N LYS A 120 -17.07 -43.80 5.36
CA LYS A 120 -17.02 -42.43 4.84
C LYS A 120 -17.86 -41.48 5.70
N ASP A 121 -19.09 -41.85 6.03
CA ASP A 121 -19.99 -41.05 6.87
C ASP A 121 -19.41 -40.85 8.28
N HIS A 122 -18.79 -41.90 8.84
CA HIS A 122 -18.12 -41.79 10.13
C HIS A 122 -16.94 -40.81 10.09
N LEU A 123 -16.09 -40.89 9.07
CA LEU A 123 -14.97 -39.96 8.88
C LEU A 123 -15.46 -38.51 8.71
N GLU A 124 -16.54 -38.31 7.96
CA GLU A 124 -17.16 -36.99 7.81
C GLU A 124 -17.71 -36.46 9.15
N GLY A 125 -18.32 -37.32 9.96
CA GLY A 125 -18.78 -36.97 11.31
C GLY A 125 -17.65 -36.60 12.26
N VAL A 126 -16.52 -37.32 12.20
CA VAL A 126 -15.31 -37.01 12.96
C VAL A 126 -14.73 -35.66 12.53
N GLU A 127 -14.65 -35.39 11.22
CA GLU A 127 -14.11 -34.12 10.71
C GLU A 127 -15.02 -32.94 11.08
N LYS A 128 -16.35 -33.08 11.00
CA LYS A 128 -17.29 -32.06 11.50
C LYS A 128 -17.08 -31.78 12.98
N SER A 129 -16.92 -32.84 13.79
CA SER A 129 -16.65 -32.68 15.22
C SER A 129 -15.32 -31.94 15.48
N ARG A 130 -14.27 -32.29 14.72
CA ARG A 130 -12.97 -31.60 14.78
C ARG A 130 -13.11 -30.11 14.48
N GLN A 131 -13.81 -29.77 13.40
CA GLN A 131 -14.02 -28.37 12.99
C GLN A 131 -14.81 -27.58 14.04
N VAL A 132 -15.83 -28.17 14.65
CA VAL A 132 -16.59 -27.53 15.74
C VAL A 132 -15.70 -27.26 16.95
N PHE A 133 -14.89 -28.23 17.38
CA PHE A 133 -13.96 -28.03 18.50
C PHE A 133 -12.87 -26.97 18.20
N GLU A 134 -12.36 -26.96 16.97
CA GLU A 134 -11.37 -25.98 16.52
C GLU A 134 -11.98 -24.56 16.50
N GLN A 135 -13.20 -24.42 15.98
CA GLN A 135 -13.92 -23.16 15.98
C GLN A 135 -14.20 -22.65 17.40
N GLN A 136 -14.71 -23.51 18.30
CA GLN A 136 -14.94 -23.15 19.70
C GLN A 136 -13.65 -22.70 20.39
N THR A 137 -12.54 -23.41 20.13
CA THR A 137 -11.23 -23.06 20.69
C THR A 137 -10.77 -21.69 20.18
N GLN A 138 -10.95 -21.40 18.89
CA GLN A 138 -10.58 -20.12 18.31
C GLN A 138 -11.45 -18.97 18.83
N GLU A 139 -12.76 -19.19 18.99
CA GLU A 139 -13.69 -18.23 19.57
C GLU A 139 -13.29 -17.86 21.00
N VAL A 140 -12.95 -18.86 21.82
CA VAL A 140 -12.44 -18.62 23.19
C VAL A 140 -11.14 -17.83 23.18
N ARG A 141 -10.18 -18.18 22.30
CA ARG A 141 -8.91 -17.44 22.17
C ARG A 141 -9.14 -15.98 21.81
N ASN A 142 -9.96 -15.72 20.79
CA ASN A 142 -10.29 -14.36 20.34
C ASN A 142 -10.98 -13.55 21.46
N ALA A 143 -11.90 -14.17 22.19
CA ALA A 143 -12.60 -13.52 23.30
C ALA A 143 -11.65 -13.13 24.44
N VAL A 144 -10.66 -13.98 24.75
CA VAL A 144 -9.62 -13.67 25.75
C VAL A 144 -8.72 -12.54 25.26
N GLU A 145 -8.28 -12.59 24.00
CA GLU A 145 -7.41 -11.58 23.40
C GLU A 145 -8.07 -10.18 23.41
N GLU A 146 -9.33 -10.09 22.98
CA GLU A 146 -10.07 -8.82 22.98
C GLU A 146 -10.30 -8.27 24.40
N LYS A 147 -10.54 -9.14 25.38
CA LYS A 147 -10.61 -8.74 26.80
C LYS A 147 -9.28 -8.19 27.30
N LEU A 148 -8.16 -8.84 26.98
CA LEU A 148 -6.83 -8.37 27.37
C LEU A 148 -6.48 -7.03 26.70
N LYS A 149 -6.80 -6.88 25.43
CA LYS A 149 -6.61 -5.65 24.66
C LYS A 149 -7.43 -4.49 25.23
N THR A 150 -8.71 -4.73 25.53
CA THR A 150 -9.59 -3.73 26.16
C THR A 150 -9.07 -3.34 27.54
N ALA A 151 -8.66 -4.32 28.35
CA ALA A 151 -8.09 -4.06 29.68
C ALA A 151 -6.77 -3.26 29.59
N ALA A 152 -5.91 -3.56 28.62
CA ALA A 152 -4.68 -2.80 28.38
C ALA A 152 -4.99 -1.35 27.98
N ALA A 153 -5.88 -1.15 26.99
CA ALA A 153 -6.31 0.18 26.56
C ALA A 153 -6.89 1.00 27.72
N GLN A 154 -7.72 0.38 28.58
CA GLN A 154 -8.29 1.05 29.74
C GLN A 154 -7.23 1.44 30.79
N ARG A 155 -6.22 0.59 31.02
CA ARG A 155 -5.09 0.91 31.90
C ARG A 155 -4.29 2.07 31.34
N ASP A 156 -3.95 2.04 30.06
CA ASP A 156 -3.16 3.09 29.40
C ASP A 156 -3.90 4.42 29.41
N GLU A 157 -5.21 4.42 29.15
CA GLU A 157 -6.04 5.62 29.22
C GLU A 157 -6.06 6.20 30.65
N ASN A 158 -6.18 5.36 31.68
CA ASN A 158 -6.18 5.81 33.06
C ASN A 158 -4.82 6.40 33.46
N ILE A 159 -3.72 5.75 33.08
CA ILE A 159 -2.36 6.26 33.30
C ILE A 159 -2.18 7.59 32.59
N LYS A 160 -2.60 7.69 31.33
CA LYS A 160 -2.56 8.93 30.55
C LYS A 160 -3.31 10.06 31.25
N LYS A 161 -4.54 9.81 31.74
CA LYS A 161 -5.31 10.80 32.50
C LYS A 161 -4.59 11.28 33.76
N MET A 162 -3.90 10.40 34.49
CA MET A 162 -3.08 10.81 35.65
C MET A 162 -1.88 11.66 35.23
N LEU A 163 -1.17 11.25 34.17
CA LEU A 163 -0.01 11.99 33.66
C LEU A 163 -0.40 13.37 33.14
N ASP A 164 -1.52 13.49 32.43
CA ASP A 164 -2.01 14.77 31.91
C ASP A 164 -2.37 15.73 33.06
N LYS A 165 -3.05 15.25 34.12
CA LYS A 165 -3.31 16.04 35.33
C LYS A 165 -2.03 16.52 36.02
N LEU A 166 -1.00 15.67 36.09
CA LEU A 166 0.30 16.05 36.67
C LEU A 166 0.99 17.11 35.81
N LYS A 167 0.96 16.98 34.49
CA LYS A 167 1.49 17.99 33.56
C LYS A 167 0.75 19.32 33.70
N GLU A 168 -0.58 19.31 33.77
CA GLU A 168 -1.37 20.53 33.99
C GLU A 168 -0.98 21.24 35.30
N HIS A 169 -0.80 20.47 36.38
CA HIS A 169 -0.34 21.01 37.65
C HIS A 169 1.08 21.60 37.54
N GLU A 170 2.00 20.91 36.87
CA GLU A 170 3.36 21.42 36.63
C GLU A 170 3.34 22.74 35.84
N GLU A 171 2.52 22.82 34.80
CA GLU A 171 2.34 24.05 34.01
C GLU A 171 1.72 25.18 34.83
N GLN A 172 0.76 24.89 35.70
CA GLN A 172 0.20 25.87 36.61
C GLN A 172 1.26 26.40 37.60
N VAL A 173 2.10 25.51 38.15
CA VAL A 173 3.22 25.91 39.01
C VAL A 173 4.21 26.79 38.26
N LYS A 174 4.56 26.45 37.01
CA LYS A 174 5.43 27.29 36.17
C LYS A 174 4.83 28.68 35.94
N LYS A 175 3.54 28.77 35.60
CA LYS A 175 2.83 30.05 35.43
C LYS A 175 2.87 30.90 36.69
N VAL A 176 2.58 30.31 37.86
CA VAL A 176 2.64 31.03 39.15
C VAL A 176 4.05 31.51 39.45
N ARG A 177 5.08 30.68 39.22
CA ARG A 177 6.49 31.07 39.42
C ARG A 177 6.89 32.21 38.49
N ALA A 178 6.51 32.14 37.21
CA ALA A 178 6.79 33.19 36.23
C ALA A 178 6.13 34.51 36.62
N ALA A 179 4.84 34.49 36.97
CA ALA A 179 4.11 35.67 37.42
C ALA A 179 4.71 36.27 38.70
N TRP A 180 5.17 35.44 39.64
CA TRP A 180 5.87 35.93 40.82
C TRP A 180 7.23 36.56 40.46
N GLN A 181 7.99 35.93 39.56
CA GLN A 181 9.27 36.45 39.10
C GLN A 181 9.10 37.82 38.42
N GLU A 182 8.09 37.99 37.56
CA GLU A 182 7.77 39.28 36.93
C GLU A 182 7.42 40.36 37.97
N LYS A 183 6.68 39.98 39.02
CA LYS A 183 6.37 40.92 40.11
C LYS A 183 7.63 41.33 40.88
N VAL A 184 8.54 40.40 41.14
CA VAL A 184 9.82 40.68 41.80
C VAL A 184 10.68 41.60 40.94
N THR A 185 10.85 41.31 39.66
CA THR A 185 11.66 42.15 38.75
C THR A 185 11.06 43.54 38.58
N ALA A 186 9.72 43.67 38.55
CA ALA A 186 9.04 44.97 38.52
C ALA A 186 9.32 45.78 39.79
N LEU A 187 9.28 45.15 40.97
CA LEU A 187 9.61 45.81 42.24
C LEU A 187 11.08 46.22 42.31
N GLU A 188 12.00 45.38 41.84
CA GLU A 188 13.44 45.69 41.73
C GLU A 188 13.67 46.89 40.80
N ALA A 189 13.03 46.92 39.63
CA ALA A 189 13.11 48.05 38.70
C ALA A 189 12.54 49.34 39.30
N GLN A 190 11.41 49.24 40.03
CA GLN A 190 10.82 50.38 40.71
C GLN A 190 11.75 50.93 41.81
N LEU A 191 12.39 50.05 42.59
CA LEU A 191 13.37 50.44 43.60
C LEU A 191 14.58 51.13 42.96
N GLN A 192 15.10 50.57 41.87
CA GLN A 192 16.24 51.12 41.15
C GLN A 192 15.93 52.50 40.57
N SER A 193 14.75 52.67 39.96
CA SER A 193 14.29 53.97 39.46
C SER A 193 14.17 55.02 40.57
N LYS A 194 13.68 54.63 41.75
CA LYS A 194 13.63 55.53 42.92
C LYS A 194 15.03 55.91 43.41
N MET A 195 15.96 54.95 43.47
CA MET A 195 17.35 55.20 43.86
C MET A 195 18.05 56.14 42.88
N GLU A 196 17.86 55.92 41.58
CA GLU A 196 18.40 56.78 40.52
C GLU A 196 17.81 58.19 40.60
N SER A 197 16.49 58.31 40.77
CA SER A 197 15.83 59.61 40.96
C SER A 197 16.35 60.36 42.19
N ALA A 198 16.57 59.66 43.30
CA ALA A 198 17.14 60.24 44.52
C ALA A 198 18.59 60.70 44.31
N SER A 199 19.40 59.89 43.62
CA SER A 199 20.78 60.24 43.24
C SER A 199 20.82 61.48 42.34
N ASN A 200 19.96 61.52 41.31
CA ASN A 200 19.87 62.65 40.38
C ASN A 200 19.44 63.93 41.10
N ARG A 201 18.45 63.87 42.00
CA ARG A 201 18.06 65.02 42.84
C ARG A 201 19.23 65.50 43.71
N ARG A 202 20.01 64.59 44.29
CA ARG A 202 21.20 64.95 45.07
C ARG A 202 22.24 65.67 44.22
N ILE A 203 22.57 65.12 43.05
CA ILE A 203 23.51 65.74 42.09
C ILE A 203 23.00 67.10 41.63
N GLN A 204 21.70 67.21 41.35
CA GLN A 204 21.08 68.48 40.96
C GLN A 204 21.22 69.53 42.06
N MET A 205 20.87 69.21 43.31
CA MET A 205 21.03 70.13 44.45
C MET A 205 22.49 70.54 44.65
N GLU A 206 23.44 69.61 44.50
CA GLU A 206 24.88 69.90 44.59
C GLU A 206 25.33 70.85 43.48
N ASN A 207 24.88 70.62 42.24
CA ASN A 207 25.18 71.48 41.10
C ASN A 207 24.56 72.88 41.28
N GLU A 208 23.31 72.97 41.72
CA GLU A 208 22.65 74.24 42.02
C GLU A 208 23.39 75.02 43.13
N GLN A 209 23.84 74.35 44.19
CA GLN A 209 24.67 74.97 45.23
C GLN A 209 26.02 75.45 44.66
N ARG A 210 26.66 74.64 43.82
CA ARG A 210 27.92 74.96 43.18
C ARG A 210 27.79 76.16 42.24
N GLU A 211 26.70 76.26 41.48
CA GLU A 211 26.40 77.41 40.62
C GLU A 211 26.14 78.68 41.43
N LYS A 212 25.36 78.60 42.52
CA LYS A 212 25.16 79.75 43.44
C LYS A 212 26.50 80.27 43.99
N LEU A 213 27.40 79.37 44.36
CA LEU A 213 28.75 79.75 44.82
C LEU A 213 29.58 80.40 43.71
N ARG A 214 29.53 79.88 42.47
CA ARG A 214 30.19 80.53 41.31
C ARG A 214 29.64 81.92 41.07
N HIS A 215 28.32 82.08 41.05
CA HIS A 215 27.67 83.37 40.84
C HIS A 215 28.03 84.38 41.94
N LEU A 216 28.02 83.97 43.21
CA LEU A 216 28.45 84.84 44.31
C LEU A 216 29.93 85.23 44.18
N ASN A 217 30.79 84.30 43.76
CA ASN A 217 32.19 84.58 43.49
C ASN A 217 32.34 85.59 42.35
N ASP A 218 31.61 85.42 41.24
CA ASP A 218 31.61 86.35 40.11
C ASP A 218 31.12 87.75 40.52
N LEU A 219 30.06 87.84 41.35
CA LEU A 219 29.57 89.10 41.89
C LEU A 219 30.64 89.79 42.77
N LYS A 220 31.24 89.07 43.72
CA LYS A 220 32.31 89.61 44.56
C LYS A 220 33.53 90.01 43.74
N LEU A 221 33.90 89.23 42.73
CA LEU A 221 34.98 89.54 41.81
C LEU A 221 34.69 90.86 41.07
N ASN A 222 33.44 91.05 40.61
CA ASN A 222 33.01 92.28 39.95
C ASN A 222 32.96 93.47 40.90
N GLU A 223 32.50 93.29 42.15
CA GLU A 223 32.55 94.33 43.19
C GLU A 223 34.00 94.76 43.49
N ILE A 224 34.91 93.80 43.64
CA ILE A 224 36.34 94.07 43.82
C ILE A 224 36.90 94.83 42.61
N LYS A 225 36.55 94.41 41.38
CA LYS A 225 36.96 95.11 40.16
C LYS A 225 36.45 96.56 40.14
N GLN A 226 35.18 96.81 40.47
CA GLN A 226 34.62 98.16 40.54
C GLN A 226 35.28 99.00 41.64
N SER A 227 35.53 98.41 42.82
CA SER A 227 36.24 99.09 43.90
C SER A 227 37.67 99.45 43.51
N LEU A 228 38.38 98.54 42.83
CA LEU A 228 39.70 98.83 42.27
C LEU A 228 39.64 99.95 41.23
N GLU A 229 38.66 99.94 40.31
CA GLU A 229 38.49 100.99 39.30
C GLU A 229 38.17 102.36 39.93
N THR A 230 37.33 102.40 40.97
CA THR A 230 37.05 103.65 41.71
C THR A 230 38.25 104.15 42.49
N MET A 231 39.01 103.26 43.14
CA MET A 231 40.27 103.62 43.78
C MET A 231 41.27 104.16 42.76
N GLU A 232 41.36 103.54 41.59
CA GLU A 232 42.23 103.96 40.50
C GLU A 232 41.87 105.38 40.03
N LYS A 233 40.59 105.67 39.80
CA LYS A 233 40.10 107.04 39.49
C LYS A 233 40.39 108.04 40.60
N GLN A 234 40.17 107.69 41.87
CA GLN A 234 40.52 108.56 43.00
C GLN A 234 42.03 108.81 43.10
N ASN A 235 42.84 107.81 42.77
CA ASN A 235 44.29 107.94 42.76
C ASN A 235 44.73 108.83 41.58
N GLU A 236 44.13 108.68 40.41
CA GLU A 236 44.32 109.58 39.25
C GLU A 236 43.94 111.03 39.61
N GLU A 237 42.82 111.24 40.29
CA GLU A 237 42.40 112.56 40.79
C GLU A 237 43.38 113.13 41.82
N LYS A 238 43.84 112.34 42.80
CA LYS A 238 44.86 112.77 43.77
C LYS A 238 46.18 113.13 43.11
N VAL A 239 46.61 112.35 42.11
CA VAL A 239 47.81 112.65 41.31
C VAL A 239 47.63 113.98 40.56
N LYS A 240 46.44 114.23 40.01
CA LYS A 240 46.09 115.50 39.38
C LYS A 240 46.10 116.67 40.37
N GLU A 241 45.51 116.50 41.54
CA GLU A 241 45.48 117.51 42.62
C GLU A 241 46.88 117.85 43.14
N ILE A 242 47.76 116.83 43.27
CA ILE A 242 49.16 117.02 43.63
C ILE A 242 49.90 117.81 42.54
N ARG A 243 49.67 117.50 41.25
CA ARG A 243 50.23 118.28 40.14
C ARG A 243 49.78 119.74 40.20
N GLU A 244 48.47 119.99 40.37
CA GLU A 244 47.94 121.36 40.46
C GLU A 244 48.51 122.13 41.66
N LYS A 245 48.71 121.47 42.81
CA LYS A 245 49.39 122.07 43.98
C LYS A 245 50.86 122.36 43.70
N LEU A 246 51.54 121.48 42.96
CA LEU A 246 52.93 121.70 42.54
C LEU A 246 53.02 122.91 41.60
N ASP A 247 52.16 122.98 40.58
CA ASP A 247 52.09 124.10 39.64
C ASP A 247 51.76 125.42 40.38
N SER A 248 50.84 125.38 41.33
CA SER A 248 50.48 126.54 42.17
C SER A 248 51.64 126.99 43.05
N ALA A 249 52.39 126.04 43.63
CA ALA A 249 53.57 126.32 44.42
C ALA A 249 54.71 126.90 43.56
N GLU A 250 54.89 126.40 42.34
CA GLU A 250 55.83 126.96 41.36
C GLU A 250 55.43 128.39 40.99
N THR A 251 54.16 128.63 40.67
CA THR A 251 53.62 129.96 40.34
C THR A 251 53.79 130.95 41.51
N ASN A 252 53.56 130.51 42.75
CA ASN A 252 53.75 131.35 43.93
C ASN A 252 55.23 131.62 44.21
N ARG A 253 56.12 130.64 43.98
CA ARG A 253 57.56 130.85 44.08
C ARG A 253 58.05 131.84 43.03
N GLU A 254 57.52 131.78 41.80
CA GLU A 254 57.79 132.78 40.75
C GLU A 254 57.31 134.18 41.17
N LYS A 255 56.08 134.30 41.69
CA LYS A 255 55.56 135.58 42.22
C LYS A 255 56.41 136.13 43.37
N GLU A 256 56.93 135.28 44.23
CA GLU A 256 57.79 135.71 45.34
C GLU A 256 59.19 136.15 44.85
N ILE A 257 59.74 135.46 43.86
CA ILE A 257 60.97 135.89 43.15
C ILE A 257 60.73 137.24 42.46
N GLU A 258 59.57 137.44 41.84
CA GLU A 258 59.22 138.70 41.18
C GLU A 258 59.03 139.86 42.18
N LYS A 259 58.39 139.61 43.33
CA LYS A 259 58.35 140.59 44.45
C LYS A 259 59.73 140.95 44.97
N LYS A 260 60.64 140.00 45.08
CA LYS A 260 62.04 140.27 45.48
C LYS A 260 62.75 141.12 44.43
N LEU A 261 62.57 140.84 43.14
CA LEU A 261 63.06 141.67 42.03
C LEU A 261 62.48 143.10 42.06
N GLU A 262 61.21 143.27 42.39
CA GLU A 262 60.55 144.58 42.46
C GLU A 262 60.98 145.39 43.69
N THR A 263 61.28 144.72 44.80
CA THR A 263 61.88 145.34 46.00
C THR A 263 63.30 145.83 45.70
N VAL A 264 64.07 145.06 44.94
CA VAL A 264 65.40 145.48 44.44
C VAL A 264 65.27 146.71 43.54
N ARG A 265 64.32 146.74 42.59
CA ARG A 265 64.05 147.92 41.74
C ARG A 265 63.61 149.15 42.55
N LYS A 266 62.79 148.98 43.61
CA LYS A 266 62.38 150.09 44.50
C LYS A 266 63.54 150.62 45.35
N ASN A 267 64.43 149.74 45.81
CA ASN A 267 65.64 150.14 46.53
C ASN A 267 66.63 150.89 45.62
N GLU A 268 66.74 150.51 44.34
CA GLU A 268 67.44 151.29 43.31
C GLU A 268 66.82 152.69 43.15
N LYS A 269 65.49 152.79 43.00
CA LYS A 269 64.80 154.08 42.93
C LYS A 269 64.99 154.93 44.21
N ARG A 270 65.02 154.32 45.40
CA ARG A 270 65.31 155.02 46.67
C ARG A 270 66.76 155.49 46.75
N ALA A 271 67.72 154.72 46.25
CA ALA A 271 69.12 155.17 46.14
C ALA A 271 69.27 156.36 45.19
N GLU A 272 68.46 156.43 44.13
CA GLU A 272 68.38 157.59 43.23
C GLU A 272 67.81 158.84 43.93
N ILE A 273 66.72 158.69 44.69
CA ILE A 273 66.07 159.80 45.42
C ILE A 273 66.96 160.34 46.53
N VAL A 274 67.72 159.48 47.22
CA VAL A 274 68.70 159.92 48.23
C VAL A 274 69.88 160.67 47.60
N ARG A 275 70.31 160.30 46.38
CA ARG A 275 71.27 161.11 45.60
C ARG A 275 70.70 162.52 45.31
N GLN A 276 69.43 162.63 44.93
CA GLN A 276 68.76 163.92 44.68
C GLN A 276 68.54 164.76 45.96
N ASN A 277 68.27 164.12 47.11
CA ASN A 277 68.12 164.82 48.39
C ASN A 277 69.47 165.29 48.97
N LYS A 278 70.58 164.60 48.63
CA LYS A 278 71.95 165.02 48.96
C LYS A 278 72.37 166.28 48.19
N GLU A 279 71.79 166.56 47.01
CA GLU A 279 71.97 167.84 46.30
C GLU A 279 71.12 168.96 46.91
N ARG A 280 69.86 168.70 47.29
CA ARG A 280 68.93 169.75 47.78
C ARG A 280 69.30 170.35 49.14
N LEU A 281 69.86 169.56 50.07
CA LEU A 281 70.28 170.07 51.39
C LEU A 281 71.60 170.86 51.35
N SER A 282 72.37 170.74 50.26
CA SER A 282 73.53 171.60 49.99
C SER A 282 73.14 173.00 49.49
N GLN A 283 71.85 173.26 49.22
CA GLN A 283 71.32 174.52 48.66
C GLN A 283 70.39 175.30 49.63
N ALA A 284 70.31 174.88 50.89
CA ALA A 284 69.55 175.59 51.94
C ALA A 284 70.39 175.73 53.22
N GLU A 285 71.71 175.96 53.14
CA GLU A 285 72.27 177.27 52.80
C GLU A 285 71.54 178.44 53.48
N GLN A 286 72.33 179.13 54.30
CA GLN A 286 72.62 180.54 54.10
C GLN A 286 71.56 181.59 54.46
N GLU A 287 70.40 181.22 55.02
CA GLU A 287 69.50 182.20 55.62
C GLU A 287 69.15 181.84 57.08
N ILE A 288 69.55 182.73 58.02
CA ILE A 288 69.05 182.88 59.40
C ILE A 288 69.83 182.11 60.50
N THR A 289 71.08 182.52 60.74
CA THR A 289 71.64 182.94 62.05
C THR A 289 72.92 183.73 61.78
N SER A 290 72.82 184.88 61.09
CA SER A 290 72.59 186.20 61.70
C SER A 290 71.61 186.23 62.90
N SER A 291 72.18 186.65 64.04
CA SER A 291 71.58 186.99 65.34
C SER A 291 71.66 185.89 66.42
N ALA A 292 72.66 186.09 67.30
CA ALA A 292 73.07 185.41 68.53
C ALA A 292 74.03 184.21 68.39
#